data_AF-A0A8T0VJ51-F1
#
_entry.id   AF-A0A8T0VJ51-F1
#
_cell.length_a   1.000
_cell.length_b   1.000
_cell.length_c   1.000
_cell.angle_alpha   90.00
_cell.angle_beta   90.00
_cell.angle_gamma   90.00
#
_symmetry.space_group_name_H-M   'P 1'
#
loop_
_entity.id
_entity.type
_entity.pdbx_description
1 polymer ?
#
loop_
_entity_poly.entity_id
_entity_poly.type
_entity_poly.pdbx_seq_one_letter_code
_entity_poly.pdbx_strand_id
1 'polypeptide(L)'
;MTNEGGQELWNRGVNMGHGLNRMNRSHRAKLPIVIPEGQIRPVVPFIAAKYATKINIAVRNHVPMLTHWKLYKHRLAVIETFLRILRAKFNIDTNDAVVKNGCLEMMKSAVRQQRHNLKKDFFDPFPLHLVTKTSPIKSTSNDEWIALVEMWKNPKKNGGMSKEQR
;
A
#
# COMPACT_ATOMS: atom_id res chain seq x y z
N MET A 1 35.35 -3.18 30.87
CA MET A 1 33.88 -3.15 30.76
C MET A 1 33.52 -2.25 29.60
N THR A 2 33.42 -2.80 28.39
CA THR A 2 33.07 -2.06 27.17
C THR A 2 31.56 -2.08 27.01
N ASN A 3 30.93 -0.92 27.22
CA ASN A 3 29.50 -0.73 26.96
C ASN A 3 29.30 -0.54 25.45
N GLU A 4 29.04 -1.63 24.73
CA GLU A 4 28.52 -1.58 23.37
C GLU A 4 27.02 -1.29 23.43
N GLY A 5 26.69 0.01 23.39
CA GLY A 5 25.32 0.49 23.19
C GLY A 5 24.86 0.23 21.76
N GLY A 6 24.59 -1.03 21.42
CA GLY A 6 23.85 -1.38 20.23
C GLY A 6 22.47 -0.73 20.31
N GLN A 7 22.22 0.30 19.50
CA GLN A 7 20.88 0.84 19.34
C GLN A 7 20.02 -0.22 18.66
N GLU A 8 19.35 -1.07 19.45
CA GLU A 8 18.34 -1.98 18.94
C GLU A 8 17.32 -1.15 18.15
N LEU A 9 17.19 -1.50 16.87
CA LEU A 9 16.25 -0.88 15.96
C LEU A 9 14.85 -1.14 16.51
N TRP A 10 14.24 -0.13 17.14
CA TRP A 10 12.90 -0.24 17.72
C TRP A 10 11.87 -0.59 16.64
N ASN A 11 11.59 -1.88 16.49
CA ASN A 11 10.54 -2.37 15.62
C ASN A 11 9.19 -2.05 16.26
N ARG A 12 8.61 -0.89 15.88
CA ARG A 12 7.29 -0.39 16.35
C ARG A 12 6.10 -1.29 16.04
N GLY A 13 6.33 -2.51 15.58
CA GLY A 13 5.32 -3.47 15.17
C GLY A 13 4.49 -2.97 13.98
N VAL A 14 3.58 -3.83 13.55
CA VAL A 14 2.70 -3.52 12.43
C VAL A 14 1.59 -2.56 12.89
N ASN A 15 1.49 -1.36 12.31
CA ASN A 15 0.38 -0.45 12.62
C ASN A 15 -0.95 -1.04 12.12
N MET A 16 -1.93 -1.14 13.02
CA MET A 16 -3.28 -1.68 12.77
C MET A 16 -4.38 -0.61 12.74
N GLY A 17 -4.01 0.68 12.83
CA GLY A 17 -4.96 1.79 12.71
C GLY A 17 -5.80 2.02 13.97
N HIS A 18 -5.38 1.49 15.13
CA HIS A 18 -6.08 1.67 16.40
C HIS A 18 -6.27 3.15 16.78
N GLY A 19 -5.30 4.02 16.45
CA GLY A 19 -5.43 5.46 16.69
C GLY A 19 -6.61 6.08 15.95
N LEU A 20 -6.85 5.72 14.68
CA LEU A 20 -8.02 6.19 13.93
C LEU A 20 -9.33 5.66 14.54
N ASN A 21 -9.35 4.38 14.92
CA ASN A 21 -10.52 3.78 15.56
C ASN A 21 -10.86 4.46 16.89
N ARG A 22 -9.85 4.78 17.71
CA ARG A 22 -10.02 5.46 18.99
C ARG A 22 -10.67 6.84 18.80
N MET A 23 -10.20 7.61 17.82
CA MET A 23 -10.75 8.93 17.52
C MET A 23 -12.18 8.88 17.00
N ASN A 24 -12.48 7.99 16.05
CA ASN A 24 -13.85 7.88 15.54
C ASN A 24 -14.84 7.50 16.65
N ARG A 25 -14.40 6.69 17.64
CA ARG A 25 -15.21 6.35 18.82
C ARG A 25 -15.39 7.53 19.76
N SER A 26 -14.31 8.25 20.09
CA SER A 26 -14.38 9.38 21.03
C SER A 26 -15.19 10.55 20.48
N HIS A 27 -15.01 10.91 19.21
CA HIS A 27 -15.74 12.00 18.56
C HIS A 27 -17.13 11.60 18.06
N ARG A 28 -17.49 10.31 18.10
CA ARG A 28 -18.73 9.74 17.51
C ARG A 28 -18.96 10.14 16.05
N ALA A 29 -17.89 10.46 15.33
CA ALA A 29 -17.92 10.93 13.95
C ALA A 29 -16.71 10.40 13.18
N LYS A 30 -16.84 10.29 11.86
CA LYS A 30 -15.72 9.95 10.97
C LYS A 30 -14.96 11.22 10.61
N LEU A 31 -13.64 11.14 10.51
CA LEU A 31 -12.82 12.25 10.03
C LEU A 31 -13.18 12.60 8.57
N PRO A 32 -13.43 13.89 8.26
CA PRO A 32 -13.67 14.32 6.88
C PRO A 32 -12.39 14.27 6.06
N ILE A 33 -12.50 13.81 4.82
CA ILE A 33 -11.43 13.81 3.84
C ILE A 33 -11.82 14.75 2.71
N VAL A 34 -11.09 15.85 2.60
CA VAL A 34 -11.18 16.81 1.50
C VAL A 34 -9.85 16.76 0.75
N ILE A 35 -9.88 16.36 -0.52
CA ILE A 35 -8.72 16.29 -1.39
C ILE A 35 -8.89 17.38 -2.46
N PRO A 36 -8.08 18.45 -2.43
CA PRO A 36 -8.11 19.48 -3.47
C PRO A 36 -7.70 18.92 -4.83
N GLU A 37 -8.09 19.60 -5.89
CA GLU A 37 -7.63 19.29 -7.24
C GLU A 37 -6.09 19.33 -7.33
N GLY A 38 -5.53 18.39 -8.09
CA GLY A 38 -4.07 18.24 -8.22
C GLY A 38 -3.38 17.59 -7.02
N GLN A 39 -4.06 17.39 -5.89
CA GLN A 39 -3.51 16.72 -4.71
C GLN A 39 -3.98 15.28 -4.60
N ILE A 40 -3.15 14.45 -3.96
CA ILE A 40 -3.50 13.04 -3.67
C ILE A 40 -3.75 12.81 -2.17
N ARG A 41 -3.59 13.84 -1.33
CA ARG A 41 -3.75 13.78 0.13
C ARG A 41 -4.59 14.96 0.62
N PRO A 42 -5.25 14.81 1.78
CA PRO A 42 -5.84 15.93 2.49
C PRO A 42 -4.80 16.99 2.86
N VAL A 43 -5.21 18.25 2.88
CA VAL A 43 -4.34 19.38 3.25
C VAL A 43 -3.93 19.32 4.72
N VAL A 44 -4.86 18.94 5.59
CA VAL A 44 -4.61 18.92 7.04
C VAL A 44 -3.63 17.79 7.39
N PRO A 45 -2.42 18.08 7.91
CA PRO A 45 -1.35 17.09 8.07
C PRO A 45 -1.74 15.90 8.95
N PHE A 46 -2.44 16.17 10.04
CA PHE A 46 -2.91 15.13 10.96
C PHE A 46 -3.87 14.15 10.29
N ILE A 47 -4.84 14.68 9.53
CA ILE A 47 -5.81 13.88 8.77
C ILE A 47 -5.07 13.10 7.67
N ALA A 48 -4.15 13.74 6.95
CA ALA A 48 -3.34 13.11 5.92
C ALA A 48 -2.52 11.93 6.45
N ALA A 49 -1.96 12.02 7.66
CA ALA A 49 -1.23 10.93 8.30
C ALA A 49 -2.14 9.70 8.59
N LYS A 50 -3.34 9.94 9.11
CA LYS A 50 -4.32 8.88 9.40
C LYS A 50 -4.86 8.25 8.12
N TYR A 51 -5.11 9.08 7.11
CA TYR A 51 -5.51 8.67 5.77
C TYR A 51 -4.47 7.75 5.12
N ALA A 52 -3.21 8.19 5.05
CA ALA A 52 -2.11 7.40 4.50
C ALA A 52 -1.91 6.08 5.25
N THR A 53 -1.95 6.12 6.58
CA THR A 53 -1.87 4.91 7.42
C THR A 53 -2.98 3.91 7.07
N LYS A 54 -4.21 4.39 6.94
CA LYS A 54 -5.35 3.53 6.64
C LYS A 54 -5.27 2.92 5.23
N ILE A 55 -4.77 3.68 4.25
CA ILE A 55 -4.51 3.17 2.89
C ILE A 55 -3.47 2.06 2.91
N ASN A 56 -2.34 2.26 3.60
CA ASN A 56 -1.31 1.23 3.70
C ASN A 56 -1.84 -0.06 4.34
N ILE A 57 -2.67 0.06 5.40
CA ILE A 57 -3.33 -1.10 6.03
C ILE A 57 -4.31 -1.77 5.07
N ALA A 58 -5.12 -1.00 4.34
CA ALA A 58 -6.08 -1.53 3.39
C ALA A 58 -5.39 -2.30 2.27
N VAL A 59 -4.31 -1.74 1.71
CA VAL A 59 -3.51 -2.37 0.66
C VAL A 59 -2.87 -3.66 1.15
N ARG A 60 -2.20 -3.62 2.31
CA ARG A 60 -1.51 -4.79 2.89
C ARG A 60 -2.45 -5.97 3.11
N ASN A 61 -3.68 -5.72 3.58
CA ASN A 61 -4.57 -6.77 4.05
C ASN A 61 -5.60 -7.22 3.01
N HIS A 62 -5.98 -6.37 2.06
CA HIS A 62 -7.16 -6.60 1.22
C HIS A 62 -6.93 -6.42 -0.28
N VAL A 63 -5.77 -5.90 -0.70
CA VAL A 63 -5.47 -5.68 -2.12
C VAL A 63 -4.52 -6.79 -2.59
N PRO A 64 -4.84 -7.52 -3.68
CA PRO A 64 -3.91 -8.48 -4.28
C PRO A 64 -2.70 -7.74 -4.85
N MET A 65 -1.52 -8.35 -4.77
CA MET A 65 -0.30 -7.79 -5.35
C MET A 65 -0.18 -8.25 -6.80
N LEU A 66 -0.35 -7.32 -7.75
CA LEU A 66 -0.26 -7.59 -9.18
C LEU A 66 1.04 -7.01 -9.75
N THR A 67 1.47 -7.56 -10.88
CA THR A 67 2.70 -7.17 -11.59
C THR A 67 2.63 -5.71 -12.06
N HIS A 68 1.53 -5.29 -12.68
CA HIS A 68 1.38 -3.97 -13.29
C HIS A 68 0.13 -3.22 -12.82
N TRP A 69 0.23 -1.88 -12.70
CA TRP A 69 -0.90 -1.03 -12.32
C TRP A 69 -2.10 -1.15 -13.27
N LYS A 70 -1.84 -1.35 -14.57
CA LYS A 70 -2.87 -1.49 -15.60
C LYS A 70 -3.86 -2.61 -15.28
N LEU A 71 -3.40 -3.71 -14.65
CA LEU A 71 -4.25 -4.85 -14.29
C LEU A 71 -5.31 -4.49 -13.25
N TYR A 72 -5.04 -3.53 -12.36
CA TYR A 72 -6.02 -3.07 -11.39
C TYR A 72 -7.19 -2.32 -12.05
N LYS A 73 -6.94 -1.61 -13.16
CA LYS A 73 -8.00 -0.88 -13.88
C LYS A 73 -9.10 -1.81 -14.40
N HIS A 74 -8.76 -3.06 -14.70
CA HIS A 74 -9.71 -4.08 -15.15
C HIS A 74 -10.38 -4.84 -13.99
N ARG A 75 -9.97 -4.59 -12.74
CA ARG A 75 -10.48 -5.27 -11.55
C ARG A 75 -11.29 -4.33 -10.67
N LEU A 76 -12.45 -3.93 -11.18
CA LEU A 76 -13.35 -2.99 -10.51
C LEU A 76 -13.74 -3.44 -9.10
N ALA A 77 -13.91 -4.75 -8.87
CA ALA A 77 -14.22 -5.29 -7.54
C ALA A 77 -13.12 -5.02 -6.48
N VAL A 78 -11.84 -5.03 -6.89
CA VAL A 78 -10.71 -4.72 -6.01
C VAL A 78 -10.71 -3.24 -5.65
N ILE A 79 -10.89 -2.39 -6.65
CA ILE A 79 -10.98 -0.92 -6.47
C ILE A 79 -12.16 -0.58 -5.55
N GLU A 80 -13.32 -1.17 -5.82
CA GLU A 80 -14.54 -0.91 -5.04
C GLU A 80 -14.41 -1.39 -3.59
N THR A 81 -13.81 -2.56 -3.38
CA THR A 81 -13.49 -3.06 -2.03
C THR A 81 -12.56 -2.11 -1.29
N PHE A 82 -11.53 -1.60 -1.96
CA PHE A 82 -10.61 -0.60 -1.39
C PHE A 82 -11.34 0.70 -1.01
N LEU A 83 -12.14 1.27 -1.91
CA LEU A 83 -12.90 2.50 -1.65
C LEU A 83 -13.93 2.30 -0.52
N ARG A 84 -14.61 1.15 -0.48
CA ARG A 84 -15.54 0.77 0.59
C ARG A 84 -14.84 0.75 1.97
N ILE A 85 -13.62 0.23 2.04
CA ILE A 85 -12.83 0.24 3.28
C ILE A 85 -12.52 1.68 3.75
N LEU A 86 -12.28 2.61 2.81
CA LEU A 86 -12.07 4.02 3.14
C LEU A 86 -13.36 4.69 3.62
N ARG A 87 -14.49 4.52 2.90
CA ARG A 87 -15.81 5.02 3.32
C ARG A 87 -16.28 4.51 4.67
N ALA A 88 -15.86 3.29 5.05
CA ALA A 88 -16.15 2.75 6.37
C ALA A 88 -15.44 3.51 7.50
N LYS A 89 -14.31 4.18 7.23
CA LYS A 89 -13.47 4.84 8.26
C LYS A 89 -13.43 6.35 8.18
N PHE A 90 -13.68 6.93 7.01
CA PHE A 90 -13.67 8.37 6.76
C PHE A 90 -15.02 8.84 6.24
N ASN A 91 -15.32 10.13 6.48
CA ASN A 91 -16.34 10.83 5.73
C ASN A 91 -15.69 11.33 4.44
N ILE A 92 -15.86 10.57 3.35
CA ILE A 92 -15.19 10.79 2.07
C ILE A 92 -16.19 10.54 0.95
N ASP A 93 -16.29 11.49 0.02
CA ASP A 93 -17.10 11.32 -1.18
C ASP A 93 -16.27 10.66 -2.28
N THR A 94 -16.42 9.35 -2.46
CA THR A 94 -15.71 8.61 -3.52
C THR A 94 -16.43 8.67 -4.87
N ASN A 95 -17.58 9.34 -4.96
CA ASN A 95 -18.26 9.58 -6.23
C ASN A 95 -17.69 10.81 -6.94
N ASP A 96 -17.18 11.78 -6.16
CA ASP A 96 -16.38 12.88 -6.69
C ASP A 96 -15.13 12.36 -7.42
N ALA A 97 -14.93 12.84 -8.65
CA ALA A 97 -13.88 12.34 -9.54
C ALA A 97 -12.47 12.69 -9.01
N VAL A 98 -12.30 13.87 -8.42
CA VAL A 98 -11.03 14.35 -7.86
C VAL A 98 -10.63 13.49 -6.67
N VAL A 99 -11.56 13.30 -5.73
CA VAL A 99 -11.35 12.48 -4.53
C VAL A 99 -11.10 11.02 -4.90
N LYS A 100 -11.86 10.46 -5.85
CA LYS A 100 -11.66 9.09 -6.33
C LYS A 100 -10.28 8.92 -6.97
N ASN A 101 -9.86 9.85 -7.83
CA ASN A 101 -8.54 9.81 -8.45
C ASN A 101 -7.41 9.91 -7.40
N GLY A 102 -7.53 10.82 -6.43
CA GLY A 102 -6.59 10.95 -5.32
C GLY A 102 -6.44 9.64 -4.52
N CYS A 103 -7.56 8.97 -4.23
CA CYS A 103 -7.55 7.66 -3.57
C CYS A 103 -6.83 6.59 -4.39
N LEU A 104 -7.03 6.56 -5.72
CA LEU A 104 -6.40 5.59 -6.61
C LEU A 104 -4.88 5.82 -6.74
N GLU A 105 -4.43 7.07 -6.85
CA GLU A 105 -2.99 7.36 -6.90
C GLU A 105 -2.30 7.06 -5.55
N MET A 106 -3.00 7.26 -4.42
CA MET A 106 -2.51 6.79 -3.12
C MET A 106 -2.48 5.27 -3.01
N MET A 107 -3.51 4.56 -3.49
CA MET A 107 -3.52 3.09 -3.56
C MET A 107 -2.35 2.57 -4.38
N LYS A 108 -2.12 3.13 -5.56
CA LYS A 108 -1.01 2.80 -6.47
C LYS A 108 0.35 2.97 -5.79
N SER A 109 0.54 4.07 -5.06
CA SER A 109 1.77 4.33 -4.30
C SER A 109 1.96 3.31 -3.17
N ALA A 110 0.91 2.99 -2.42
CA ALA A 110 0.95 1.99 -1.37
C ALA A 110 1.19 0.57 -1.93
N VAL A 111 0.62 0.20 -3.08
CA VAL A 111 0.89 -1.08 -3.76
C VAL A 111 2.36 -1.18 -4.16
N ARG A 112 2.95 -0.12 -4.71
CA ARG A 112 4.39 -0.09 -5.04
C ARG A 112 5.25 -0.33 -3.80
N GLN A 113 4.93 0.35 -2.70
CA GLN A 113 5.66 0.19 -1.44
C GLN A 113 5.51 -1.23 -0.88
N GLN A 114 4.29 -1.77 -0.88
CA GLN A 114 4.02 -3.13 -0.41
C GLN A 114 4.79 -4.15 -1.24
N ARG A 115 4.81 -4.00 -2.57
CA ARG A 115 5.57 -4.87 -3.47
C ARG A 115 7.08 -4.80 -3.22
N HIS A 116 7.62 -3.60 -2.98
CA HIS A 116 9.02 -3.42 -2.61
C HIS A 116 9.34 -4.17 -1.31
N ASN A 117 8.50 -4.02 -0.27
CA ASN A 117 8.71 -4.70 1.01
C ASN A 117 8.65 -6.22 0.86
N LEU A 118 7.68 -6.75 0.10
CA LEU A 118 7.60 -8.19 -0.17
C LEU A 118 8.81 -8.73 -0.91
N LYS A 119 9.32 -7.97 -1.88
CA LYS A 119 10.54 -8.36 -2.58
C LYS A 119 11.71 -8.45 -1.61
N LYS A 120 11.88 -7.43 -0.77
CA LYS A 120 12.93 -7.37 0.24
C LYS A 120 12.82 -8.50 1.26
N ASP A 121 11.61 -8.88 1.66
CA ASP A 121 11.39 -9.83 2.75
C ASP A 121 11.37 -11.30 2.27
N PHE A 122 10.88 -11.57 1.06
CA PHE A 122 10.59 -12.93 0.58
C PHE A 122 11.30 -13.32 -0.72
N PHE A 123 12.00 -12.40 -1.38
CA PHE A 123 12.73 -12.68 -2.62
C PHE A 123 14.23 -12.41 -2.49
N ASP A 124 14.62 -11.17 -2.18
CA ASP A 124 16.03 -10.74 -2.15
C ASP A 124 16.92 -11.57 -1.20
N PRO A 125 16.45 -12.07 -0.03
CA PRO A 125 17.28 -12.86 0.88
C PRO A 125 17.50 -14.31 0.43
N PHE A 126 16.77 -14.80 -0.59
CA PHE A 126 16.73 -16.21 -0.94
C PHE A 126 17.29 -16.48 -2.34
N PRO A 127 18.09 -17.55 -2.53
CA PRO A 127 18.44 -18.00 -3.86
C PRO A 127 17.18 -18.47 -4.61
N LEU A 128 17.19 -18.39 -5.95
CA LEU A 128 15.99 -18.58 -6.80
C LEU A 128 15.23 -19.89 -6.58
N HIS A 129 15.91 -20.96 -6.15
CA HIS A 129 15.30 -22.26 -5.89
C HIS A 129 14.62 -22.37 -4.52
N LEU A 130 14.90 -21.45 -3.59
CA LEU A 130 14.29 -21.38 -2.25
C LEU A 130 13.17 -20.35 -2.14
N VAL A 131 12.92 -19.55 -3.19
CA VAL A 131 11.80 -18.61 -3.21
C VAL A 131 10.48 -19.37 -3.12
N THR A 132 9.62 -18.96 -2.19
CA THR A 132 8.34 -19.63 -1.94
C THR A 132 7.43 -19.57 -3.17
N LYS A 133 6.79 -20.70 -3.49
CA LYS A 133 5.74 -20.76 -4.52
C LYS A 133 4.38 -20.34 -4.00
N THR A 134 4.21 -20.34 -2.68
CA THR A 134 3.00 -19.92 -1.99
C THR A 134 3.08 -18.44 -1.63
N SER A 135 1.94 -17.76 -1.77
CA SER A 135 1.82 -16.35 -1.42
C SER A 135 1.96 -16.14 0.09
N PRO A 136 2.85 -15.23 0.56
CA PRO A 136 2.92 -14.87 1.97
C PRO A 136 1.76 -13.96 2.40
N ILE A 137 0.94 -13.45 1.47
CA ILE A 137 -0.19 -12.56 1.76
C ILE A 137 -1.51 -13.22 1.35
N LYS A 138 -2.46 -13.27 2.30
CA LYS A 138 -3.80 -13.86 2.10
C LYS A 138 -4.62 -13.21 0.97
N SER A 139 -4.42 -11.93 0.69
CA SER A 139 -5.15 -11.21 -0.38
C SER A 139 -4.64 -11.49 -1.78
N THR A 140 -3.46 -12.12 -1.92
CA THR A 140 -2.81 -12.40 -3.21
C THR A 140 -2.84 -13.90 -3.46
N SER A 141 -3.35 -14.32 -4.63
CA SER A 141 -3.36 -15.75 -4.97
C SER A 141 -1.95 -16.27 -5.24
N ASN A 142 -1.77 -17.60 -5.20
CA ASN A 142 -0.48 -18.20 -5.53
C ASN A 142 -0.06 -17.88 -6.97
N ASP A 143 -0.99 -17.87 -7.93
CA ASP A 143 -0.70 -17.55 -9.33
C ASP A 143 -0.22 -16.10 -9.50
N GLU A 144 -0.86 -15.16 -8.80
CA GLU A 144 -0.45 -13.74 -8.80
C GLU A 144 0.92 -13.55 -8.16
N TRP A 145 1.19 -14.27 -7.07
CA TRP A 145 2.49 -14.29 -6.42
C TRP A 145 3.58 -14.86 -7.32
N ILE A 146 3.33 -15.98 -8.00
CA ILE A 146 4.27 -16.58 -8.94
C ILE A 146 4.58 -15.61 -10.09
N ALA A 147 3.56 -14.97 -10.65
CA ALA A 147 3.75 -13.96 -11.69
C ALA A 147 4.61 -12.76 -11.21
N LEU A 148 4.47 -12.34 -9.95
CA LEU A 148 5.34 -11.33 -9.35
C LEU A 148 6.80 -11.81 -9.20
N VAL A 149 7.00 -13.04 -8.73
CA VAL A 149 8.33 -13.63 -8.58
C VAL A 149 9.01 -13.76 -9.95
N GLU A 150 8.29 -14.20 -10.98
CA GLU A 150 8.81 -14.25 -12.36
C GLU A 150 9.21 -12.87 -12.89
N MET A 151 8.40 -11.85 -12.60
CA MET A 151 8.73 -10.47 -12.96
C MET A 151 10.02 -9.99 -12.27
N TRP A 152 10.27 -10.38 -11.02
CA TRP A 152 11.50 -10.03 -10.30
C TRP A 152 12.73 -10.77 -10.77
N LYS A 153 12.60 -12.04 -11.21
CA LYS A 153 13.67 -12.82 -11.82
C LYS A 153 14.22 -12.17 -13.09
N ASN A 154 13.35 -11.51 -13.86
CA ASN A 154 13.68 -10.95 -15.19
C ASN A 154 13.53 -9.42 -15.23
N PRO A 155 14.43 -8.65 -14.60
CA PRO A 155 14.32 -7.19 -14.54
C PRO A 155 14.45 -6.52 -15.92
N LYS A 156 15.05 -7.20 -16.92
CA LYS A 156 15.27 -6.67 -18.28
C LYS A 156 13.98 -6.33 -19.04
N LYS A 157 12.82 -6.88 -18.67
CA LYS A 157 11.51 -6.48 -19.23
C LYS A 157 10.99 -5.12 -18.72
N ASN A 158 11.65 -4.53 -17.72
CA ASN A 158 11.24 -3.29 -17.05
C ASN A 158 12.18 -2.10 -17.30
N GLY A 159 13.26 -2.28 -18.07
CA GLY A 159 14.27 -1.27 -18.38
C GLY A 159 13.94 -0.45 -19.62
N GLY A 160 12.90 0.36 -19.54
CA GLY A 160 12.58 1.37 -20.55
C GLY A 160 12.26 2.68 -19.87
N MET A 161 13.29 3.37 -19.41
CA MET A 161 13.48 4.84 -19.32
C MET A 161 14.75 5.06 -18.49
N SER A 162 15.90 4.96 -19.16
CA SER A 162 17.11 5.63 -18.73
C SER A 162 16.79 7.12 -18.57
N LYS A 163 17.19 7.68 -17.43
CA LYS A 163 17.28 9.13 -17.27
C LYS A 163 18.39 9.60 -18.20
N GLU A 164 18.04 10.31 -19.26
CA GLU A 164 19.01 11.10 -20.01
C GLU A 164 19.12 12.46 -19.33
N GLN A 165 20.35 12.81 -18.94
CA GLN A 165 20.75 14.12 -18.47
C GLN A 165 20.66 15.14 -19.60
N ARG A 166 19.94 16.26 -19.38
CA ARG A 166 20.42 17.60 -19.76
C ARG A 166 19.66 18.67 -18.98
#